data_AF-A0A7J4NMZ7-F1
#
_entry.id   AF-A0A7J4NMZ7-F1
#
_cell.length_a   1.000
_cell.length_b   1.000
_cell.length_c   1.000
_cell.angle_alpha   90.00
_cell.angle_beta   90.00
_cell.angle_gamma   90.00
#
_symmetry.space_group_name_H-M   'P 1'
#
loop_
_entity.id
_entity.type
_entity.pdbx_description
1 polymer ?
#
loop_
_entity_poly.entity_id
_entity_poly.type
_entity_poly.pdbx_seq_one_letter_code
_entity_poly.pdbx_strand_id
1 'polypeptide(L)'
;MESTEERLGDLRRRKAIAEAGGGAQRVDTQHSKGKLTARERLERLLDDGSFQEIDTLVEHRCRDFGMDQNVIPGDGVITGHGTINGRPIYCFAQDFTVYGGSLGEMHGLKICKVLDMAMK
;
A
#
# COMPACT_ATOMS: atom_id res chain seq x y z
N MET A 1 17.22 12.96 -23.07
CA MET A 1 17.22 12.18 -21.81
C MET A 1 16.40 12.95 -20.82
N GLU A 2 15.45 12.30 -20.16
CA GLU A 2 14.69 12.89 -19.06
C GLU A 2 15.65 13.36 -17.94
N SER A 3 15.45 14.59 -17.47
CA SER A 3 16.25 15.22 -16.42
C SER A 3 16.01 14.57 -15.05
N THR A 4 16.95 14.77 -14.12
CA THR A 4 16.80 14.29 -12.74
C THR A 4 15.55 14.85 -12.06
N GLU A 5 15.21 16.11 -12.34
CA GLU A 5 14.04 16.77 -11.77
C GLU A 5 12.73 16.14 -12.27
N GLU A 6 12.63 15.87 -13.58
CA GLU A 6 11.49 15.17 -14.17
C GLU A 6 11.29 13.78 -13.58
N ARG A 7 12.38 13.01 -13.40
CA ARG A 7 12.32 11.67 -12.76
C ARG A 7 11.88 11.71 -11.31
N LEU A 8 12.33 12.70 -10.55
CA LEU A 8 11.89 12.90 -9.16
C LEU A 8 10.43 13.32 -9.10
N GLY A 9 9.98 14.16 -10.02
CA GLY A 9 8.57 14.53 -10.18
C GLY A 9 7.70 13.32 -10.48
N ASP A 10 8.13 12.45 -11.40
CA ASP A 10 7.45 11.20 -11.72
C ASP A 10 7.34 10.25 -10.52
N LEU A 11 8.45 10.04 -9.79
CA LEU A 11 8.45 9.21 -8.57
C LEU A 11 7.45 9.72 -7.53
N ARG A 12 7.46 11.03 -7.26
CA ARG A 12 6.53 11.66 -6.29
C ARG A 12 5.08 11.49 -6.73
N ARG A 13 4.80 11.65 -8.03
CA ARG A 13 3.47 11.45 -8.61
C ARG A 13 2.99 10.01 -8.41
N ARG A 14 3.82 9.01 -8.72
CA ARG A 14 3.45 7.60 -8.55
C ARG A 14 3.20 7.24 -7.08
N LYS A 15 4.02 7.77 -6.15
CA LYS A 15 3.80 7.58 -4.71
C LYS A 15 2.48 8.19 -4.24
N ALA A 16 2.18 9.43 -4.65
CA ALA A 16 0.92 10.08 -4.29
C ALA A 16 -0.31 9.30 -4.80
N ILE A 17 -0.23 8.71 -6.00
CA ILE A 17 -1.30 7.86 -6.54
C ILE A 17 -1.46 6.59 -5.69
N ALA A 18 -0.36 5.93 -5.32
CA ALA A 18 -0.40 4.73 -4.48
C ALA A 18 -0.95 5.02 -3.07
N GLU A 19 -0.59 6.17 -2.50
CA GLU A 19 -1.06 6.63 -1.19
C GLU A 19 -2.57 6.94 -1.20
N ALA A 20 -3.13 7.36 -2.34
CA ALA A 20 -4.56 7.62 -2.50
C ALA A 20 -5.44 6.35 -2.52
N GLY A 21 -4.84 5.16 -2.65
CA GLY A 21 -5.54 3.87 -2.65
C GLY A 21 -6.63 3.80 -3.72
N GLY A 22 -7.85 3.43 -3.32
CA GLY A 22 -9.02 3.35 -4.21
C GLY A 22 -9.64 4.69 -4.61
N GLY A 23 -9.06 5.82 -4.20
CA GLY A 23 -9.54 7.17 -4.45
C GLY A 23 -10.59 7.67 -3.44
N ALA A 24 -10.81 8.99 -3.44
CA ALA A 24 -11.60 9.70 -2.43
C ALA A 24 -13.00 9.09 -2.21
N GLN A 25 -13.73 8.80 -3.28
CA GLN A 25 -15.09 8.25 -3.17
C GLN A 25 -15.14 6.91 -2.40
N ARG A 26 -14.14 6.04 -2.59
CA ARG A 26 -14.08 4.74 -1.88
C ARG A 26 -13.60 4.91 -0.45
N VAL A 27 -12.73 5.88 -0.19
CA VAL A 27 -12.33 6.29 1.16
C VAL A 27 -13.54 6.81 1.94
N ASP A 28 -14.32 7.73 1.36
CA ASP A 28 -15.54 8.27 1.99
C ASP A 28 -16.58 7.16 2.26
N THR A 29 -16.71 6.20 1.35
CA THR A 29 -17.56 5.02 1.53
C THR A 29 -17.07 4.13 2.69
N GLN A 30 -15.76 4.05 2.91
CA GLN A 30 -15.19 3.30 4.02
C GLN A 30 -15.44 4.03 5.35
N HIS A 31 -15.23 5.35 5.38
CA HIS A 31 -15.46 6.19 6.55
C HIS A 31 -16.94 6.27 6.95
N SER A 32 -17.85 6.37 5.98
CA SER A 32 -19.30 6.36 6.25
C SER A 32 -19.78 5.06 6.91
N LYS A 33 -19.03 3.95 6.75
CA LYS A 33 -19.26 2.68 7.44
C LYS A 33 -18.61 2.61 8.83
N GLY A 34 -18.03 3.70 9.32
CA GLY A 34 -17.30 3.76 10.58
C GLY A 34 -15.96 3.03 10.55
N LYS A 35 -15.38 2.78 9.36
CA LYS A 35 -14.13 2.05 9.20
C LYS A 35 -13.01 2.99 8.78
N LEU A 36 -11.84 2.80 9.35
CA LEU A 36 -10.60 3.45 8.89
C LEU A 36 -10.10 2.81 7.58
N THR A 37 -9.33 3.55 6.79
CA THR A 37 -8.54 3.02 5.66
C THR A 37 -7.39 2.13 6.15
N ALA A 38 -6.73 1.41 5.25
CA ALA A 38 -5.56 0.61 5.61
C ALA A 38 -4.43 1.46 6.21
N ARG A 39 -4.17 2.63 5.62
CA ARG A 39 -3.11 3.55 6.04
C ARG A 39 -3.41 4.19 7.39
N GLU A 40 -4.63 4.67 7.60
CA GLU A 40 -5.08 5.21 8.89
C GLU A 40 -4.98 4.20 10.03
N ARG A 41 -5.20 2.90 9.76
CA ARG A 41 -5.02 1.84 10.77
C ARG A 41 -3.55 1.68 11.16
N LEU A 42 -2.64 1.75 10.19
CA LEU A 42 -1.21 1.66 10.43
C LEU A 42 -0.70 2.89 11.20
N GLU A 43 -1.09 4.09 10.77
CA GLU A 43 -0.78 5.35 11.46
C GLU A 43 -1.28 5.36 12.91
N ARG A 44 -2.46 4.77 13.17
CA ARG A 44 -3.01 4.69 14.53
C ARG A 44 -2.35 3.61 15.40
N LEU A 45 -1.79 2.57 14.79
CA LEU A 45 -1.19 1.43 15.51
C LEU A 45 0.27 1.70 15.88
N LEU A 46 1.01 2.34 14.98
CA LEU A 46 2.46 2.53 15.08
C LEU A 46 2.79 3.86 15.76
N ASP A 47 3.99 3.96 16.30
CA ASP A 47 4.49 5.22 16.84
C ASP A 47 4.63 6.26 15.70
N ASP A 48 4.29 7.52 15.98
CA ASP A 48 4.28 8.61 14.99
C ASP A 48 5.60 8.71 14.21
N GLY A 49 5.50 8.72 12.88
CA GLY A 49 6.66 8.84 11.99
C GLY A 49 7.56 7.60 11.92
N SER A 50 7.22 6.50 12.61
CA SER A 50 8.04 5.28 12.61
C SER A 50 7.83 4.39 11.38
N PHE A 51 6.67 4.51 10.69
CA PHE A 51 6.32 3.62 9.60
C PHE A 51 7.21 3.82 8.37
N GLN A 52 7.83 2.72 7.93
CA GLN A 52 8.60 2.62 6.70
C GLN A 52 7.93 1.61 5.79
N GLU A 53 7.30 2.12 4.74
CA GLU A 53 6.60 1.30 3.76
C GLU A 53 7.58 0.62 2.78
N ILE A 54 7.30 -0.64 2.45
CA ILE A 54 8.02 -1.40 1.43
C ILE A 54 7.08 -1.74 0.28
N ASP A 55 7.62 -1.80 -0.94
CA ASP A 55 6.92 -2.24 -2.14
C ASP A 55 5.66 -1.40 -2.48
N THR A 56 5.68 -0.11 -2.16
CA THR A 56 4.59 0.86 -2.42
C THR A 56 4.19 0.92 -3.90
N LEU A 57 5.16 0.81 -4.81
CA LEU A 57 4.97 0.97 -6.25
C LEU A 57 4.82 -0.36 -7.00
N VAL A 58 4.65 -1.47 -6.28
CA VAL A 58 4.37 -2.77 -6.92
C VAL A 58 2.95 -2.75 -7.50
N GLU A 59 2.83 -3.25 -8.72
CA GLU A 59 1.56 -3.42 -9.45
C GLU A 59 1.36 -4.92 -9.76
N HIS A 60 0.11 -5.36 -9.91
CA HIS A 60 -0.13 -6.73 -10.39
C HIS A 60 0.40 -6.92 -11.82
N ARG A 61 0.59 -8.17 -12.20
CA ARG A 61 0.99 -8.59 -13.55
C ARG A 61 -0.06 -9.42 -14.29
N CYS A 62 -1.27 -9.53 -13.73
CA CYS A 62 -2.39 -10.24 -14.34
C CYS A 62 -2.80 -9.58 -15.67
N ARG A 63 -3.06 -10.40 -16.69
CA ARG A 63 -3.57 -9.98 -18.01
C ARG A 63 -4.94 -10.58 -18.35
N ASP A 64 -5.43 -11.47 -17.51
CA ASP A 64 -6.72 -12.11 -17.73
C ASP A 64 -7.87 -11.14 -17.47
N PHE A 65 -9.01 -11.38 -18.12
CA PHE A 65 -10.27 -10.66 -17.88
C PHE A 65 -10.18 -9.12 -17.98
N GLY A 66 -9.25 -8.60 -18.80
CA GLY A 66 -9.06 -7.15 -18.99
C GLY A 66 -8.31 -6.44 -17.86
N MET A 67 -7.65 -7.19 -16.98
CA MET A 67 -6.85 -6.64 -15.89
C MET A 67 -5.64 -5.84 -16.39
N ASP A 68 -5.15 -6.09 -17.60
CA ASP A 68 -4.04 -5.36 -18.21
C ASP A 68 -4.32 -3.85 -18.41
N GLN A 69 -5.59 -3.46 -18.46
CA GLN A 69 -6.02 -2.06 -18.59
C GLN A 69 -6.16 -1.35 -17.25
N ASN A 70 -6.06 -2.08 -16.14
CA ASN A 70 -6.23 -1.57 -14.80
C ASN A 70 -4.89 -1.50 -14.11
N VAL A 71 -4.43 -0.29 -13.77
CA VAL A 71 -3.23 -0.11 -12.95
C VAL A 71 -3.65 -0.04 -11.49
N ILE A 72 -3.10 -0.93 -10.66
CA ILE A 72 -3.40 -1.01 -9.22
C ILE A 72 -2.12 -0.80 -8.41
N PRO A 73 -1.74 0.46 -8.13
CA PRO A 73 -0.55 0.72 -7.33
C PRO A 73 -0.68 0.13 -5.92
N GLY A 74 0.37 -0.54 -5.46
CA GLY A 74 0.44 -1.22 -4.17
C GLY A 74 -0.27 -2.59 -4.10
N ASP A 75 -1.00 -2.99 -5.16
CA ASP A 75 -1.80 -4.22 -5.27
C ASP A 75 -2.76 -4.48 -4.08
N GLY A 76 -3.29 -3.40 -3.49
CA GLY A 76 -4.31 -3.47 -2.43
C GLY A 76 -3.81 -3.94 -1.06
N VAL A 77 -2.51 -3.92 -0.80
CA VAL A 77 -1.94 -4.12 0.53
C VAL A 77 -0.78 -3.17 0.80
N ILE A 78 -0.81 -2.56 1.98
CA ILE A 78 0.28 -1.74 2.49
C ILE A 78 1.12 -2.65 3.39
N THR A 79 2.43 -2.73 3.14
CA THR A 79 3.38 -3.58 3.88
C THR A 79 4.54 -2.75 4.36
N GLY A 80 5.09 -3.05 5.53
CA GLY A 80 6.26 -2.32 6.04
C GLY A 80 6.64 -2.71 7.45
N HIS A 81 7.45 -1.85 8.05
CA HIS A 81 7.88 -1.97 9.44
C HIS A 81 7.79 -0.63 10.14
N GLY A 82 7.78 -0.65 11.47
CA GLY A 82 7.73 0.54 12.30
C GLY A 82 8.01 0.16 13.75
N THR A 83 7.55 0.99 14.68
CA THR A 83 7.68 0.72 16.11
C THR A 83 6.34 0.80 16.83
N ILE A 84 6.20 0.02 17.91
CA ILE A 84 5.12 0.16 18.90
C ILE A 84 5.77 0.26 20.27
N ASN A 85 5.59 1.39 20.95
CA ASN A 85 6.30 1.71 22.20
C ASN A 85 7.83 1.54 22.04
N GLY A 86 8.36 2.01 20.91
CA GLY A 86 9.79 1.92 20.57
C GLY A 86 10.29 0.52 20.20
N ARG A 87 9.42 -0.51 20.21
CA ARG A 87 9.81 -1.88 19.85
C ARG A 87 9.59 -2.11 18.36
N PRO A 88 10.60 -2.61 17.61
CA PRO A 88 10.46 -2.85 16.19
C PRO A 88 9.42 -3.93 15.91
N ILE A 89 8.54 -3.67 14.94
CA ILE A 89 7.54 -4.61 14.46
C ILE A 89 7.44 -4.54 12.94
N TYR A 90 6.96 -5.62 12.35
CA TYR A 90 6.60 -5.73 10.94
C TYR A 90 5.08 -5.88 10.81
N CYS A 91 4.50 -5.26 9.80
CA CYS A 91 3.05 -5.22 9.65
C CYS A 91 2.61 -5.12 8.19
N PHE A 92 1.36 -5.50 7.97
CA PHE A 92 0.66 -5.23 6.72
C PHE A 92 -0.81 -4.89 6.99
N ALA A 93 -1.41 -4.11 6.09
CA ALA A 93 -2.82 -3.75 6.13
C ALA A 93 -3.41 -3.84 4.73
N GLN A 94 -4.41 -4.69 4.56
CA GLN A 94 -5.14 -4.84 3.30
C GLN A 94 -6.11 -3.67 3.10
N ASP A 95 -6.10 -3.09 1.90
CA ASP A 95 -6.91 -1.93 1.55
C ASP A 95 -8.19 -2.34 0.81
N PHE A 96 -9.31 -2.27 1.53
CA PHE A 96 -10.62 -2.60 0.98
C PHE A 96 -11.07 -1.65 -0.14
N THR A 97 -10.51 -0.44 -0.20
CA THR A 97 -10.82 0.52 -1.27
C THR A 97 -10.22 0.09 -2.61
N VAL A 98 -9.25 -0.83 -2.60
CA VAL A 98 -8.57 -1.35 -3.78
C VAL A 98 -9.07 -2.76 -4.06
N TYR A 99 -9.95 -2.91 -5.06
CA TYR A 99 -10.51 -4.22 -5.47
C TYR A 99 -11.09 -5.06 -4.32
N GLY A 100 -11.69 -4.39 -3.33
CA GLY A 100 -12.26 -5.04 -2.15
C GLY A 100 -11.23 -5.68 -1.23
N GLY A 101 -9.94 -5.35 -1.37
CA GLY A 101 -8.85 -5.98 -0.61
C GLY A 101 -8.59 -7.43 -1.03
N SER A 102 -9.01 -7.81 -2.24
CA SER A 102 -8.83 -9.16 -2.76
C SER A 102 -7.34 -9.49 -2.92
N LEU A 103 -6.96 -10.73 -2.61
CA LEU A 103 -5.57 -11.17 -2.64
C LEU A 103 -5.17 -11.57 -4.08
N GLY A 104 -4.39 -10.70 -4.72
CA GLY A 104 -3.68 -10.98 -5.97
C GLY A 104 -2.32 -11.64 -5.74
N GLU A 105 -1.64 -12.01 -6.83
CA GLU A 105 -0.31 -12.61 -6.76
C GLU A 105 0.72 -11.69 -6.10
N MET A 106 0.80 -10.43 -6.55
CA MET A 106 1.80 -9.48 -6.04
C MET A 106 1.46 -9.03 -4.62
N HIS A 107 0.18 -8.88 -4.30
CA HIS A 107 -0.34 -8.70 -2.95
C HIS A 107 0.16 -9.79 -2.00
N GLY A 108 -0.01 -11.06 -2.39
CA GLY A 108 0.45 -12.21 -1.61
C GLY A 108 1.97 -12.19 -1.42
N LEU A 109 2.72 -11.93 -2.48
CA LEU A 109 4.19 -11.85 -2.43
C LEU A 109 4.68 -10.73 -1.50
N LYS A 110 4.01 -9.57 -1.47
CA LYS A 110 4.30 -8.48 -0.52
C LYS A 110 4.10 -8.94 0.92
N ILE A 111 3.00 -9.65 1.22
CA ILE A 111 2.76 -10.19 2.56
C ILE A 111 3.83 -11.22 2.94
N CYS A 112 4.13 -12.18 2.06
CA CYS A 112 5.18 -13.17 2.34
C CYS A 112 6.53 -12.49 2.63
N LYS A 113 6.89 -11.47 1.85
CA LYS A 113 8.14 -10.72 2.07
C LYS A 113 8.18 -10.05 3.44
N VAL A 114 7.10 -9.40 3.89
CA VAL A 114 7.10 -8.73 5.20
C VAL A 114 7.15 -9.75 6.35
N LEU A 115 6.53 -10.92 6.18
CA LEU A 115 6.63 -12.03 7.13
C LEU A 115 8.05 -12.59 7.19
N ASP A 116 8.70 -12.79 6.05
CA ASP A 116 10.09 -13.26 5.98
C ASP A 116 11.06 -12.24 6.62
N MET A 117 10.81 -10.95 6.46
CA MET A 117 11.59 -9.89 7.12
C MET A 117 11.40 -9.90 8.64
N ALA A 118 10.21 -10.26 9.13
CA ALA A 118 9.92 -10.34 10.55
C ALA A 118 10.62 -11.53 11.26
N MET A 119 10.95 -12.57 10.50
CA MET A 119 11.58 -13.79 11.02
C MET A 119 13.11 -13.74 11.06
N LYS A 120 13.73 -12.67 10.54
CA LYS A 120 15.19 -12.47 10.51
C LYS A 120 15.65 -11.67 11.72
#